data_AF-A0A949ETR5-F1
#
_entry.id   AF-A0A949ETR5-F1
#
_cell.length_a   1.000
_cell.length_b   1.000
_cell.length_c   1.000
_cell.angle_alpha   90.00
_cell.angle_beta   90.00
_cell.angle_gamma   90.00
#
_symmetry.space_group_name_H-M   'P 1'
#
loop_
_entity.id
_entity.type
_entity.pdbx_description
1 polymer ?
#
loop_
_entity_poly.entity_id
_entity_poly.type
_entity_poly.pdbx_seq_one_letter_code
_entity_poly.pdbx_strand_id
1 'polypeptide(L)'
;MDSQAFGKPFDILLVDDNPGDVRLTQEAFNDGKMLNKLHVAEDGMEALAFLKREGKYTDAPRPELILLDLNMPRKDGRDVL
;
A
#
# COMPACT_ATOMS: atom_id res chain seq x y z
N MET A 1 -14.46 -23.32 22.64
CA MET A 1 -13.94 -21.96 22.93
C MET A 1 -13.42 -21.44 21.62
N ASP A 2 -14.34 -20.87 20.86
CA ASP A 2 -14.16 -20.42 19.49
C ASP A 2 -13.20 -19.23 19.46
N SER A 3 -12.00 -19.49 18.94
CA SER A 3 -11.02 -18.46 18.68
C SER A 3 -11.60 -17.47 17.66
N GLN A 4 -11.85 -16.26 18.15
CA GLN A 4 -12.35 -15.13 17.38
C GLN A 4 -11.55 -14.96 16.07
N ALA A 5 -12.28 -14.67 14.99
CA ALA A 5 -11.75 -14.58 13.63
C ALA A 5 -10.56 -13.63 13.52
N PHE A 6 -9.37 -14.17 13.28
CA PHE A 6 -8.32 -13.40 12.59
C PHE A 6 -8.60 -13.53 11.10
N GLY A 7 -9.05 -12.43 10.50
CA GLY A 7 -9.45 -12.36 9.10
C GLY A 7 -8.37 -12.93 8.18
N LYS A 8 -8.82 -13.51 7.07
CA LYS A 8 -7.95 -14.04 6.01
C LYS A 8 -6.88 -12.99 5.63
N PRO A 9 -5.62 -13.38 5.37
CA PRO A 9 -4.59 -12.44 4.94
C PRO A 9 -5.06 -11.68 3.69
N PHE A 10 -4.84 -10.37 3.67
CA PHE A 10 -5.22 -9.50 2.56
C PHE A 10 -4.08 -8.59 2.09
N ASP A 11 -4.20 -8.11 0.85
CA ASP A 11 -3.24 -7.22 0.22
C ASP A 11 -3.49 -5.75 0.62
N ILE A 12 -2.41 -5.07 1.00
CA ILE A 12 -2.40 -3.66 1.41
C ILE A 12 -1.50 -2.90 0.44
N LEU A 13 -1.96 -1.75 -0.04
CA LEU A 13 -1.15 -0.82 -0.82
C LEU A 13 -0.77 0.37 0.05
N LEU A 14 0.52 0.55 0.33
CA LEU A 14 1.09 1.76 0.93
C LEU A 14 1.57 2.69 -0.18
N VAL A 15 1.18 3.97 -0.11
CA VAL A 15 1.62 5.01 -1.03
C VAL A 15 2.37 6.07 -0.23
N ASP A 16 3.70 6.08 -0.34
CA ASP A 16 4.60 6.89 0.47
C ASP A 16 5.94 7.05 -0.28
N ASP A 17 6.42 8.28 -0.44
CA ASP A 17 7.67 8.59 -1.14
C ASP A 17 8.90 8.59 -0.21
N ASN A 18 8.69 8.46 1.10
CA ASN A 18 9.76 8.43 2.09
C ASN A 18 10.20 6.98 2.39
N PRO A 19 11.40 6.56 1.95
CA PRO A 19 11.87 5.19 2.17
C PRO A 19 12.06 4.85 3.66
N GLY A 20 12.26 5.86 4.52
CA GLY A 20 12.32 5.68 5.97
C GLY A 20 10.97 5.28 6.55
N ASP A 21 9.91 5.96 6.15
CA ASP A 21 8.54 5.71 6.64
C ASP A 21 7.99 4.40 6.09
N VAL A 22 8.28 4.09 4.81
CA VAL A 22 8.01 2.77 4.20
C VAL A 22 8.65 1.65 5.01
N ARG A 23 9.93 1.79 5.36
CA ARG A 23 10.65 0.77 6.12
C ARG A 23 10.06 0.58 7.52
N LEU A 24 9.81 1.67 8.23
CA LEU A 24 9.19 1.63 9.57
C LEU A 24 7.80 0.97 9.52
N THR A 25 7.01 1.28 8.49
CA THR A 25 5.71 0.66 8.28
C THR A 25 5.85 -0.85 8.02
N GLN A 26 6.77 -1.25 7.15
CA GLN A 26 7.03 -2.67 6.87
C GLN A 26 7.46 -3.44 8.13
N GLU A 27 8.34 -2.85 8.96
CA GLU A 27 8.76 -3.40 10.25
C GLU A 27 7.56 -3.53 11.20
N ALA A 28 6.71 -2.52 11.31
CA ALA A 28 5.50 -2.56 12.15
C ALA A 28 4.50 -3.66 11.71
N PHE A 29 4.31 -3.85 10.40
CA PHE A 29 3.45 -4.93 9.88
C PHE A 29 4.03 -6.32 10.16
N ASN A 30 5.36 -6.48 10.04
CA ASN A 30 6.05 -7.72 10.34
C ASN A 30 5.95 -8.07 11.83
N ASP A 31 6.18 -7.09 12.72
CA ASP A 31 6.11 -7.26 14.18
C ASP A 31 4.69 -7.57 14.66
N GLY A 32 3.67 -7.00 14.00
CA GLY A 32 2.26 -7.29 14.25
C GLY A 32 1.82 -8.71 13.89
N LYS A 33 2.70 -9.55 13.34
CA LYS A 33 2.41 -10.90 12.80
C LYS A 33 1.25 -10.90 11.80
N MET A 34 1.04 -9.77 11.13
CA MET A 34 0.05 -9.67 10.09
C MET A 34 0.56 -10.46 8.88
N LEU A 35 -0.17 -11.50 8.48
CA LEU A 35 0.13 -12.28 7.26
C LEU A 35 -0.17 -11.49 5.96
N ASN A 36 -0.57 -10.23 6.12
CA ASN A 36 -0.91 -9.31 5.05
C ASN A 36 0.29 -9.03 4.16
N LYS A 37 0.06 -8.99 2.84
CA LYS A 37 1.08 -8.59 1.89
C LYS A 37 1.04 -7.08 1.73
N LEU A 38 2.13 -6.42 2.08
CA LEU A 38 2.30 -4.99 1.85
C LEU A 38 2.94 -4.77 0.49
N HIS A 39 2.27 -3.98 -0.35
CA HIS A 39 2.76 -3.46 -1.63
C HIS A 39 3.04 -1.98 -1.45
N VAL A 40 4.10 -1.47 -2.07
CA VAL A 40 4.52 -0.07 -1.93
C VAL A 40 4.48 0.61 -3.30
N ALA A 41 3.95 1.83 -3.32
CA ALA A 41 4.06 2.77 -4.42
C ALA A 41 4.71 4.06 -3.89
N GLU A 42 5.72 4.57 -4.58
CA GLU A 42 6.50 5.75 -4.21
C GLU A 42 5.82 7.05 -4.63
N ASP A 43 4.82 7.00 -5.50
CA ASP A 43 3.99 8.16 -5.85
C ASP A 43 2.59 7.80 -6.35
N GLY A 44 1.77 8.83 -6.59
CA GLY A 44 0.40 8.67 -7.06
C GLY A 44 0.28 8.04 -8.46
N MET A 45 1.26 8.22 -9.35
CA MET A 45 1.23 7.59 -10.67
C MET A 45 1.48 6.09 -10.57
N GLU A 46 2.43 5.70 -9.72
CA GLU A 46 2.70 4.31 -9.42
C GLU A 46 1.51 3.64 -8.72
N ALA A 47 0.88 4.34 -7.77
CA ALA A 47 -0.34 3.86 -7.11
C ALA A 47 -1.50 3.67 -8.10
N LEU A 48 -1.72 4.62 -9.01
CA LEU A 48 -2.76 4.48 -10.05
C LEU A 48 -2.45 3.33 -11.00
N ALA A 49 -1.19 3.16 -11.42
CA ALA A 49 -0.78 2.04 -12.26
C ALA A 49 -1.00 0.69 -11.55
N PHE A 50 -0.74 0.61 -10.24
CA PHE A 50 -1.03 -0.57 -9.42
C PHE A 50 -2.53 -0.88 -9.39
N LEU A 51 -3.36 0.12 -9.10
CA LEU A 51 -4.82 -0.05 -8.98
C LEU A 51 -5.49 -0.39 -10.31
N LYS A 52 -5.01 0.18 -11.42
CA LYS A 52 -5.49 -0.11 -12.78
C LYS A 52 -4.88 -1.37 -13.38
N ARG A 53 -3.86 -1.95 -12.73
CA ARG A 53 -3.07 -3.08 -13.22
C ARG A 53 -2.43 -2.81 -14.58
N GLU A 54 -1.75 -1.68 -14.68
CA GLU A 54 -1.11 -1.22 -15.91
C GLU A 54 0.41 -1.43 -15.85
N GLY A 55 1.01 -1.67 -17.01
CA GLY A 55 2.47 -1.81 -17.16
C GLY A 55 3.05 -2.93 -16.29
N LYS A 56 3.98 -2.59 -15.39
CA LYS A 56 4.64 -3.55 -14.50
C LYS A 56 3.68 -4.18 -13.46
N TYR A 57 2.48 -3.64 -13.31
CA TYR A 57 1.46 -4.10 -12.34
C TYR A 57 0.33 -4.93 -12.96
N THR A 58 0.51 -5.46 -14.17
CA THR A 58 -0.52 -6.24 -14.88
C THR A 58 -1.09 -7.38 -14.02
N ASP A 59 -0.24 -8.05 -13.22
CA ASP A 59 -0.63 -9.15 -12.32
C ASP A 59 -0.79 -8.71 -10.85
N ALA A 60 -0.82 -7.41 -10.57
CA ALA A 60 -0.93 -6.91 -9.20
C ALA A 60 -2.29 -7.30 -8.57
N PRO A 61 -2.29 -7.77 -7.30
CA PRO A 61 -3.53 -8.08 -6.61
C PRO A 61 -4.36 -6.81 -6.40
N ARG A 62 -5.67 -6.96 -6.24
CA ARG A 62 -6.52 -5.83 -5.85
C ARG A 62 -6.32 -5.61 -4.35
N PRO A 63 -5.83 -4.45 -3.90
CA PRO A 63 -5.66 -4.21 -2.47
C PRO A 63 -7.04 -4.07 -1.81
N GLU A 64 -7.17 -4.58 -0.60
CA GLU A 64 -8.36 -4.43 0.23
C GLU A 64 -8.27 -3.19 1.13
N LEU A 65 -7.04 -2.73 1.39
CA LEU A 65 -6.74 -1.52 2.13
C LEU A 65 -5.68 -0.70 1.40
N ILE A 66 -5.89 0.61 1.33
CA ILE A 66 -4.91 1.56 0.79
C ILE A 66 -4.53 2.52 1.91
N LEU A 67 -3.24 2.60 2.22
CA LEU A 67 -2.64 3.57 3.13
C LEU A 67 -1.98 4.64 2.27
N LEU A 68 -2.52 5.85 2.30
CA LEU A 68 -2.04 6.97 1.50
C LEU A 68 -1.39 8.01 2.42
N ASP A 69 -0.09 8.27 2.25
CA ASP A 69 0.52 9.41 2.91
C ASP A 69 0.05 10.73 2.28
N LEU A 70 -0.34 11.66 3.14
CA LEU A 70 -0.80 12.99 2.75
C LEU A 70 0.35 14.01 2.74
N ASN A 71 1.50 13.66 3.30
CA ASN A 71 2.68 14.53 3.36
C ASN A 71 3.58 14.40 2.13
N MET A 72 3.33 13.40 1.26
CA MET A 72 3.98 13.28 -0.04
C MET A 72 4.03 14.67 -0.71
N PRO A 73 5.23 15.20 -1.02
CA PRO A 73 5.38 16.47 -1.69
C PRO A 73 4.56 16.39 -2.98
N ARG A 74 3.59 17.29 -3.11
CA ARG A 74 2.77 17.42 -4.32
C ARG A 74 3.71 17.48 -5.54
N LYS A 75 3.89 16.37 -6.25
CA LYS A 75 4.16 16.41 -7.69
C LYS A 75 2.89 17.00 -8.29
N ASP A 76 2.89 18.33 -8.45
CA ASP A 76 1.81 19.17 -8.96
C ASP A 76 0.40 18.55 -8.89
N GLY A 77 -0.21 18.67 -7.70
CA GLY A 77 -1.59 18.25 -7.42
C GLY A 77 -2.67 19.08 -8.15
N ARG A 78 -2.39 19.51 -9.39
CA ARG A 78 -3.32 20.22 -10.28
C ARG A 78 -3.77 19.41 -11.50
N ASP A 79 -3.14 18.27 -11.81
CA ASP A 79 -3.46 17.50 -13.03
C ASP A 79 -4.25 16.20 -12.79
N VAL A 80 -4.86 16.04 -11.61
CA VAL A 80 -5.63 14.82 -11.25
C VAL A 80 -7.12 15.09 -10.95
N LEU A 81 -7.63 16.30 -11.19
CA LEU A 81 -9.06 16.60 -11.12
C LEU A 81 -9.63 17.02 -12.47
#